data_AF-U7P8H0-F1
#
_entry.id   AF-U7P8H0-F1
#
_cell.length_a   1.000
_cell.length_b   1.000
_cell.length_c   1.000
_cell.angle_alpha   90.00
_cell.angle_beta   90.00
_cell.angle_gamma   90.00
#
_symmetry.space_group_name_H-M   'P 1'
#
loop_
_entity.id
_entity.type
_entity.pdbx_description
1 polymer ?
#
loop_
_entity_poly.entity_id
_entity_poly.type
_entity_poly.pdbx_seq_one_letter_code
_entity_poly.pdbx_strand_id
1 'polypeptide(L)' 'ELGHGWVKGRDTRHAELIALVDACAKRREWQADIEEGLVAPLEQALDAERHEQARRAAATRVDFFTMVRGE' A
#
# COMPACT_ATOMS: atom_id res chain seq x y z
N GLU A 1 -19.03 15.57 -4.15
CA GLU A 1 -17.97 16.19 -4.95
C GLU A 1 -17.56 15.25 -6.08
N LEU A 2 -16.82 15.70 -7.09
CA LEU A 2 -16.32 14.83 -8.15
C LEU A 2 -15.12 14.01 -7.64
N GLY A 3 -15.18 12.70 -7.83
CA GLY A 3 -14.10 11.78 -7.48
C GLY A 3 -13.39 11.23 -8.72
N HIS A 4 -12.12 10.86 -8.55
CA HIS A 4 -11.28 10.37 -9.64
C HIS A 4 -10.59 9.07 -9.25
N GLY A 5 -10.46 8.16 -10.22
CA GLY A 5 -9.89 6.85 -9.98
C GLY A 5 -9.06 6.37 -11.16
N TRP A 6 -7.81 6.02 -10.87
CA TRP A 6 -6.89 5.39 -11.80
C TRP A 6 -6.20 4.22 -11.11
N VAL A 7 -6.12 3.10 -11.81
CA VAL A 7 -5.49 1.88 -11.31
C VAL A 7 -4.55 1.31 -12.36
N LYS A 8 -3.43 0.72 -11.91
CA LYS A 8 -2.56 -0.04 -12.80
C LYS A 8 -3.28 -1.30 -13.28
N GLY A 9 -3.31 -1.51 -14.59
CA GLY A 9 -3.95 -2.67 -15.20
C GLY A 9 -5.20 -2.28 -15.97
N ARG A 10 -6.17 -3.20 -16.04
CA ARG A 10 -7.38 -3.05 -16.87
C ARG A 10 -8.67 -3.34 -16.09
N ASP A 11 -8.58 -3.37 -14.76
CA ASP A 11 -9.75 -3.56 -13.91
C ASP A 11 -10.53 -2.25 -13.81
N THR A 12 -11.56 -2.11 -14.64
CA THR A 12 -12.41 -0.93 -14.68
C THR A 12 -13.24 -0.79 -13.41
N ARG A 13 -13.64 -1.92 -12.80
CA ARG A 13 -14.43 -1.89 -11.56
C ARG A 13 -13.60 -1.34 -10.41
N HIS A 14 -12.32 -1.68 -10.35
CA HIS A 14 -11.41 -1.12 -9.36
C HIS A 14 -11.24 0.39 -9.57
N ALA A 15 -11.03 0.87 -10.81
CA ALA A 15 -10.95 2.30 -11.09
C ALA A 15 -12.23 3.07 -10.67
N GLU A 16 -13.41 2.50 -10.93
CA GLU A 16 -14.70 3.06 -10.48
C GLU A 16 -14.81 3.16 -8.97
N LEU A 17 -14.41 2.11 -8.24
CA LEU A 17 -14.44 2.10 -6.78
C LEU A 17 -13.51 3.15 -6.19
N ILE A 18 -12.31 3.35 -6.76
CA ILE A 18 -11.39 4.42 -6.35
C ILE A 18 -12.07 5.78 -6.54
N ALA A 19 -12.67 6.03 -7.70
CA ALA A 19 -13.35 7.29 -7.97
C ALA A 19 -14.51 7.54 -7.00
N LEU A 20 -15.28 6.50 -6.68
CA LEU A 20 -16.37 6.59 -5.70
C LEU A 20 -15.84 6.94 -4.31
N VAL A 21 -14.83 6.21 -3.83
CA VAL A 21 -14.25 6.45 -2.50
C VAL A 21 -13.60 7.83 -2.42
N ASP A 22 -12.90 8.30 -3.46
CA ASP A 22 -12.35 9.67 -3.54
C ASP A 22 -13.44 10.75 -3.45
N ALA A 23 -14.60 10.54 -4.09
CA ALA A 23 -15.74 11.44 -3.97
C ALA A 23 -16.34 11.42 -2.54
N CYS A 24 -16.44 10.25 -1.94
CA CYS A 24 -17.03 10.04 -0.62
C CYS A 24 -16.15 10.58 0.50
N ALA A 25 -14.83 10.37 0.45
CA ALA A 25 -13.87 10.80 1.46
C ALA A 25 -13.83 12.32 1.66
N LYS A 26 -14.21 13.08 0.63
CA LYS A 26 -14.32 14.55 0.71
C LYS A 26 -15.54 15.03 1.50
N ARG A 27 -16.51 14.15 1.79
CA ARG A 27 -17.67 14.48 2.61
C ARG A 27 -17.34 14.25 4.08
N ARG A 28 -17.44 15.32 4.90
CA ARG A 28 -17.15 15.27 6.35
C ARG A 28 -17.90 14.15 7.10
N GLU A 29 -19.12 13.84 6.69
CA GLU A 29 -19.94 12.79 7.31
C GLU A 29 -19.37 11.37 7.15
N TRP A 30 -18.54 11.13 6.13
CA TRP A 30 -18.01 9.80 5.82
C TRP A 30 -16.49 9.70 6.00
N GLN A 31 -15.83 10.82 6.28
CA GLN A 31 -14.37 10.87 6.35
C GLN A 31 -13.81 9.92 7.42
N ALA A 32 -14.39 9.92 8.63
CA ALA A 32 -13.94 9.06 9.72
C ALA A 32 -14.20 7.57 9.42
N ASP A 33 -15.41 7.25 8.94
CA ASP A 33 -15.77 5.86 8.61
C ASP A 33 -14.90 5.28 7.48
N ILE A 34 -14.54 6.09 6.48
CA ILE A 34 -13.66 5.68 5.38
C ILE A 34 -12.22 5.50 5.89
N GLU A 35 -11.73 6.42 6.71
CA GLU A 35 -10.38 6.32 7.26
C GLU A 35 -10.23 5.06 8.13
N GLU A 36 -11.11 4.89 9.10
CA GLU A 36 -11.02 3.80 10.09
C GLU A 36 -11.48 2.46 9.52
N GLY A 37 -12.53 2.46 8.68
CA GLY A 37 -13.16 1.25 8.17
C GLY A 37 -12.57 0.72 6.86
N LEU A 38 -11.84 1.55 6.11
CA LEU A 38 -11.32 1.17 4.80
C LEU A 38 -9.82 1.46 4.64
N VAL A 39 -9.37 2.69 4.86
CA VAL A 39 -7.98 3.09 4.58
C VAL A 39 -7.01 2.41 5.55
N ALA A 40 -7.19 2.61 6.85
CA ALA A 40 -6.28 2.06 7.87
C ALA A 40 -6.14 0.51 7.80
N PRO A 41 -7.22 -0.28 7.61
CA PRO A 41 -7.10 -1.72 7.41
C PRO A 41 -6.32 -2.12 6.14
N LEU A 42 -6.50 -1.39 5.04
CA LEU A 42 -5.78 -1.66 3.78
C LEU A 42 -4.29 -1.33 3.91
N GLU A 43 -3.94 -0.24 4.59
CA GLU A 43 -2.54 0.11 4.88
C GLU A 43 -1.87 -0.96 5.74
N GLN A 44 -2.53 -1.42 6.80
CA GLN A 44 -2.02 -2.49 7.66
C GLN A 44 -1.78 -3.79 6.87
N ALA A 45 -2.71 -4.16 5.98
CA ALA A 45 -2.56 -5.34 5.14
C ALA A 45 -1.38 -5.21 4.17
N LEU A 46 -1.21 -4.05 3.53
CA LEU A 46 -0.10 -3.78 2.61
C LEU A 46 1.25 -3.81 3.32
N ASP A 47 1.35 -3.23 4.52
CA ASP A 47 2.59 -3.24 5.29
C ASP A 47 2.94 -4.63 5.80
N ALA A 48 1.96 -5.41 6.26
CA ALA A 48 2.15 -6.81 6.61
C ALA A 48 2.68 -7.63 5.41
N GLU A 49 2.12 -7.42 4.22
CA GLU A 49 2.59 -8.08 3.00
C GLU A 49 4.03 -7.70 2.66
N ARG A 50 4.36 -6.40 2.70
CA ARG A 50 5.72 -5.89 2.45
C ARG A 50 6.72 -6.47 3.45
N HIS A 51 6.37 -6.53 4.73
CA HIS A 51 7.22 -7.12 5.77
C HIS A 51 7.50 -8.60 5.51
N GLU A 52 6.48 -9.36 5.12
CA GLU A 52 6.65 -10.78 4.81
C GLU A 52 7.49 -10.98 3.54
N GLN A 53 7.28 -10.18 2.49
CA GLN A 53 8.12 -10.20 1.30
C GLN A 53 9.59 -9.86 1.62
N ALA A 54 9.83 -8.83 2.44
CA ALA A 54 11.18 -8.43 2.86
C ALA A 54 11.86 -9.53 3.69
N ARG A 55 11.13 -10.17 4.61
CA ARG A 55 11.61 -11.33 5.38
C ARG A 55 12.04 -12.48 4.47
N ARG A 56 11.23 -12.82 3.46
CA ARG A 56 11.56 -13.87 2.48
C ARG A 56 12.82 -13.54 1.69
N ALA A 57 12.94 -12.30 1.21
CA ALA A 57 14.12 -11.86 0.48
C ALA A 57 15.39 -11.84 1.34
N ALA A 58 15.27 -11.44 2.61
CA ALA A 58 16.39 -11.44 3.56
C ALA A 58 16.90 -12.86 3.86
N ALA A 59 16.03 -13.87 3.86
CA ALA A 59 16.43 -15.27 4.02
C ALA A 59 17.32 -15.79 2.89
N THR A 60 17.27 -15.18 1.70
CA THR A 60 18.11 -15.53 0.55
C THR A 60 19.30 -14.58 0.36
N ARG A 61 19.57 -13.68 1.31
CA ARG A 61 20.64 -12.69 1.20
C ARG A 61 22.00 -13.34 1.44
N VAL A 62 22.94 -13.10 0.52
CA VAL A 62 24.35 -13.48 0.65
C VAL A 62 25.15 -12.24 1.00
N ASP A 63 25.79 -12.25 2.17
CA ASP A 63 26.67 -11.17 2.59
C ASP A 63 28.09 -11.41 2.07
N PHE A 64 28.60 -10.50 1.25
CA PHE A 64 29.99 -10.51 0.79
C PHE A 64 30.82 -9.55 1.65
N PHE A 65 31.86 -10.04 2.29
CA PHE A 65 32.81 -9.23 3.03
C PHE A 65 34.16 -9.25 2.33
N THR A 66 34.72 -8.08 2.04
CA THR A 66 36.14 -7.94 1.64
C THR A 66 36.95 -7.59 2.87
N MET A 67 37.83 -8.50 3.32
CA MET A 67 38.75 -8.27 4.42
C MET A 67 39.86 -7.32 3.95
N VAL A 68 39.87 -6.08 4.44
CA VAL A 68 40.98 -5.16 4.23
C VAL A 68 42.06 -5.50 5.26
N ARG A 69 43.24 -5.91 4.79
CA ARG A 69 44.41 -6.07 5.66
C ARG A 69 44.86 -4.66 6.05
N GLY A 70 44.68 -4.31 7.33
CA GLY A 70 45.30 -3.11 7.89
C GLY A 70 46.82 -3.23 7.77
N GLU A 71 47.44 -2.19 7.22
CA GLU A 71 48.84 -1.86 7.48
C GLU A 71 48.94 -1.07 8.79
#